data_AF-A0A1G8I2X5-F1
#
_entry.id   AF-A0A1G8I2X5-F1
#
_cell.length_a   1.000
_cell.length_b   1.000
_cell.length_c   1.000
_cell.angle_alpha   90.00
_cell.angle_beta   90.00
_cell.angle_gamma   90.00
#
_symmetry.space_group_name_H-M   'P 1'
#
loop_
_entity.id
_entity.type
_entity.pdbx_description
1 polymer ?
#
loop_
_entity_poly.entity_id
_entity_poly.type
_entity_poly.pdbx_seq_one_letter_code
_entity_poly.pdbx_strand_id
1 'polypeptide(L)'
;MKEEPDNLSVPYNFARCFNVQCPQASKCLRHTATQLDTADNLYITIVNPARYPADGNQCECFKTTAKVHVAWGLKQLLNRIPYEDAVSIRIQLVGHYGKTGYYRFYRGERGAYA
;
A
#
# COMPACT_ATOMS: atom_id res chain seq x y z
N MET A 1 0.46 0.84 -24.38
CA MET A 1 -0.65 0.09 -23.78
C MET A 1 -1.28 0.98 -22.73
N LYS A 2 -2.60 1.17 -22.77
CA LYS A 2 -3.32 1.81 -21.66
C LYS A 2 -3.19 0.86 -20.48
N GLU A 3 -2.50 1.28 -19.44
CA GLU A 3 -2.56 0.59 -18.15
C GLU A 3 -4.01 0.70 -17.67
N GLU A 4 -4.74 -0.41 -17.69
CA GLU A 4 -5.96 -0.48 -16.90
C GLU A 4 -5.56 -0.23 -15.45
N PRO A 5 -6.24 0.66 -14.72
CA PRO A 5 -5.94 0.87 -13.32
C PRO A 5 -6.26 -0.44 -12.60
N ASP A 6 -5.22 -1.21 -12.29
CA ASP A 6 -5.26 -2.32 -11.36
C ASP A 6 -6.11 -1.87 -10.18
N ASN A 7 -7.21 -2.58 -9.93
CA ASN A 7 -8.24 -2.26 -8.94
C ASN A 7 -7.65 -1.63 -7.67
N LEU A 8 -7.62 -0.30 -7.62
CA LEU A 8 -7.13 0.49 -6.49
C LEU A 8 -8.18 0.43 -5.37
N SER A 9 -8.44 -0.76 -4.83
CA SER A 9 -9.37 -0.91 -3.73
C SER A 9 -8.72 -0.40 -2.46
N VAL A 10 -9.32 0.59 -1.83
CA VAL A 10 -8.90 1.06 -0.50
C VAL A 10 -9.14 -0.09 0.50
N PRO A 11 -8.13 -0.47 1.31
CA PRO A 11 -8.32 -1.51 2.31
C PRO A 11 -9.49 -1.20 3.25
N TYR A 12 -10.31 -2.22 3.55
CA TYR A 12 -11.53 -2.07 4.35
C TYR A 12 -11.32 -1.31 5.67
N ASN A 13 -10.27 -1.66 6.42
CA ASN A 13 -9.93 -1.06 7.71
C ASN A 13 -9.15 0.26 7.63
N PHE A 14 -8.86 0.77 6.42
CA PHE A 14 -8.17 2.04 6.28
C PHE A 14 -9.16 3.20 6.47
N ALA A 15 -8.96 3.98 7.53
CA ALA A 15 -9.88 5.08 7.84
C ALA A 15 -9.78 6.24 6.82
N ARG A 16 -10.92 6.60 6.24
CA ARG A 16 -11.10 7.72 5.29
C ARG A 16 -11.30 9.04 6.01
N CYS A 17 -10.99 10.13 5.34
CA CYS A 17 -11.21 11.49 5.85
C CYS A 17 -12.15 12.25 4.92
N PHE A 18 -13.29 12.70 5.45
CA PHE A 18 -14.31 13.48 4.74
C PHE A 18 -14.23 14.98 5.07
N ASN A 19 -13.16 15.43 5.72
CA ASN A 19 -12.97 16.85 6.01
C ASN A 19 -12.60 17.62 4.73
N VAL A 20 -13.62 18.16 4.06
CA VAL A 20 -13.48 18.94 2.82
C VAL A 20 -12.74 20.27 3.05
N GLN A 21 -12.77 20.79 4.27
CA GLN A 21 -12.12 22.07 4.63
C GLN A 21 -10.64 21.89 5.01
N CYS A 22 -10.09 20.69 4.92
CA CYS A 22 -8.70 20.42 5.31
C CYS A 22 -7.71 21.03 4.30
N PRO A 23 -6.80 21.93 4.71
CA PRO A 23 -5.83 22.53 3.80
C PRO A 23 -4.78 21.52 3.29
N GLN A 24 -4.58 20.41 4.00
CA GLN A 24 -3.66 19.35 3.62
C GLN A 24 -4.33 18.23 2.79
N ALA A 25 -5.59 18.39 2.38
CA ALA A 25 -6.37 17.36 1.68
C ALA A 25 -5.65 16.80 0.44
N SER A 26 -5.05 17.66 -0.39
CA SER A 26 -4.33 17.26 -1.61
C SER A 26 -3.08 16.40 -1.34
N LYS A 27 -2.51 16.47 -0.14
CA LYS A 27 -1.32 15.71 0.29
C LYS A 27 -1.67 14.56 1.24
N CYS A 28 -2.95 14.33 1.53
CA CYS A 28 -3.40 13.38 2.53
C CYS A 28 -3.98 12.11 1.90
N LEU A 29 -3.36 10.97 2.18
CA LEU A 29 -3.75 9.66 1.65
C LEU A 29 -5.16 9.27 2.10
N ARG A 30 -5.60 9.72 3.28
CA ARG A 30 -6.96 9.47 3.77
C ARG A 30 -8.03 10.21 2.98
N HIS A 31 -7.69 11.37 2.43
CA HIS A 31 -8.59 12.14 1.57
C HIS A 31 -8.60 11.54 0.16
N THR A 32 -7.44 11.12 -0.37
CA THR A 32 -7.36 10.35 -1.62
C THR A 32 -8.17 9.06 -1.52
N ALA A 33 -8.09 8.34 -0.39
CA ALA A 33 -8.85 7.11 -0.16
C ALA A 33 -10.37 7.34 -0.29
N THR A 34 -10.89 8.45 0.23
CA THR A 34 -12.29 8.83 0.07
C THR A 34 -12.71 8.98 -1.40
N GLN A 35 -11.82 9.47 -2.26
CA GLN A 35 -12.09 9.66 -3.70
C GLN A 35 -12.06 8.35 -4.49
N LEU A 36 -11.41 7.32 -3.95
CA LEU A 36 -11.29 6.00 -4.55
C LEU A 36 -12.34 5.01 -4.02
N ASP A 37 -13.22 5.45 -3.11
CA ASP A 37 -14.30 4.61 -2.62
C ASP A 37 -15.33 4.33 -3.71
N THR A 38 -15.72 3.07 -3.79
CA THR A 38 -16.82 2.60 -4.63
C THR A 38 -18.05 2.31 -3.77
N ALA A 39 -19.21 2.25 -4.42
CA ALA A 39 -20.47 1.88 -3.76
C ALA A 39 -20.52 0.39 -3.34
N ASP A 40 -19.47 -0.38 -3.61
CA ASP A 40 -19.40 -1.82 -3.31
C ASP A 40 -19.28 -2.09 -1.80
N ASN A 41 -18.72 -1.14 -1.03
CA ASN A 41 -18.57 -1.26 0.41
C ASN A 41 -19.78 -0.68 1.15
N LEU A 42 -20.61 -1.55 1.74
CA LEU A 42 -21.76 -1.14 2.58
C LEU A 42 -21.34 -0.32 3.81
N TYR A 43 -20.14 -0.60 4.33
CA TYR A 43 -19.60 0.07 5.50
C TYR A 43 -18.18 0.52 5.22
N ILE A 44 -17.85 1.72 5.72
CA ILE A 44 -16.51 2.29 5.64
C ILE A 44 -16.06 2.77 7.01
N THR A 45 -14.76 2.68 7.26
CA THR A 45 -14.14 3.27 8.45
C THR A 45 -13.85 4.74 8.20
N ILE A 46 -14.32 5.63 9.07
CA ILE A 46 -14.08 7.07 8.98
C ILE A 46 -13.26 7.58 10.16
N VAL A 47 -12.43 8.60 9.90
CA VAL A 47 -11.80 9.37 10.98
C VAL A 47 -12.91 10.09 11.75
N ASN A 48 -12.87 9.99 13.08
CA ASN A 48 -13.79 10.68 13.98
C ASN A 48 -13.84 12.19 13.66
N PRO A 49 -14.98 12.74 13.23
CA PRO A 49 -15.12 14.17 12.91
C PRO A 49 -14.76 15.12 14.06
N ALA A 50 -14.93 14.69 15.31
CA ALA A 50 -14.54 15.47 16.48
C ALA A 50 -13.01 15.63 16.64
N ARG A 51 -12.22 14.93 15.83
CA ARG A 51 -10.75 15.03 15.80
C ARG A 51 -10.24 15.81 14.58
N TYR A 52 -11.12 16.43 13.81
CA TYR A 52 -10.70 17.31 12.73
C TYR A 52 -10.01 18.54 13.33
N PRO A 53 -8.83 18.93 12.80
CA PRO A 53 -8.10 20.07 13.33
C PRO A 53 -8.88 21.36 13.04
N ALA A 54 -9.09 22.19 14.05
CA ALA A 54 -9.73 23.50 13.89
C ALA A 54 -8.89 24.43 12.97
N ASP A 55 -7.56 24.37 13.11
CA ASP A 55 -6.63 25.28 12.45
C ASP A 55 -5.95 24.68 11.21
N GLY A 56 -6.32 23.44 10.83
CA GLY A 56 -5.82 22.76 9.62
C GLY A 56 -4.34 22.36 9.59
N ASN A 57 -3.50 22.83 10.51
CA ASN A 57 -2.04 22.73 10.42
C ASN A 57 -1.40 21.56 11.18
N GLN A 58 -2.00 21.07 12.28
CA GLN A 58 -1.52 19.87 12.99
C GLN A 58 -2.62 18.81 13.04
N CYS A 59 -2.76 18.07 11.95
CA CYS A 59 -3.67 16.93 11.88
C CYS A 59 -2.96 15.67 12.37
N GLU A 60 -3.32 15.16 13.56
CA GLU A 60 -2.82 13.87 14.08
C GLU A 60 -3.14 12.70 13.16
N CYS A 61 -4.22 12.81 12.40
CA CYS A 61 -4.66 11.79 11.46
C CYS A 61 -3.97 11.90 10.09
N PHE A 62 -3.08 12.88 9.87
CA PHE A 62 -2.43 13.09 8.58
C PHE A 62 -1.61 11.87 8.15
N LYS A 63 -1.77 11.50 6.88
CA LYS A 63 -0.95 10.48 6.23
C LYS A 63 -0.54 11.00 4.86
N THR A 64 0.76 11.12 4.63
CA THR A 64 1.28 11.61 3.35
C THR A 64 0.89 10.69 2.20
N THR A 65 0.37 11.26 1.12
CA THR A 65 0.18 10.55 -0.14
C THR A 65 1.53 10.38 -0.81
N ALA A 66 2.03 9.14 -0.89
CA ALA A 66 3.26 8.80 -1.60
C ALA A 66 3.02 7.56 -2.47
N LYS A 67 3.48 7.60 -3.72
CA LYS A 67 3.57 6.41 -4.56
C LYS A 67 4.84 5.66 -4.17
N VAL A 68 4.70 4.40 -3.81
CA VAL A 68 5.84 3.51 -3.54
C VAL A 68 5.97 2.53 -4.69
N HIS A 69 7.20 2.29 -5.12
CA HIS A 69 7.50 1.19 -6.04
C HIS A 69 7.73 -0.06 -5.21
N VAL A 70 6.98 -1.12 -5.50
CA VAL A 70 7.15 -2.42 -4.88
C VAL A 70 7.56 -3.43 -5.94
N ALA A 71 8.53 -4.28 -5.63
CA ALA A 71 8.79 -5.45 -6.44
C ALA A 71 7.67 -6.46 -6.19
N TRP A 72 7.14 -7.09 -7.25
CA TRP A 72 6.03 -8.04 -7.14
C TRP A 72 6.37 -9.35 -7.82
N GLY A 73 6.55 -10.41 -7.02
CA GLY A 73 6.93 -11.71 -7.55
C GLY A 73 8.43 -11.80 -7.87
N LEU A 74 9.04 -12.92 -7.51
CA LEU A 74 10.46 -13.18 -7.79
C LEU A 74 10.68 -14.44 -8.63
N LYS A 75 9.64 -15.23 -8.86
CA LYS A 75 9.74 -16.53 -9.53
C LYS A 75 10.36 -16.44 -10.92
N GLN A 76 9.85 -15.55 -11.78
CA GLN A 76 10.39 -15.41 -13.13
C GLN A 76 11.79 -14.81 -13.14
N LEU A 77 12.11 -13.93 -12.17
CA LEU A 77 13.45 -13.35 -12.05
C LEU A 77 14.47 -14.43 -11.68
N LEU A 78 14.20 -15.22 -10.64
CA LEU A 78 15.11 -16.29 -10.21
C LEU A 78 15.31 -17.35 -11.29
N ASN A 79 14.30 -17.64 -12.12
CA ASN A 79 14.43 -18.59 -13.23
C ASN A 79 15.39 -18.13 -14.34
N ARG A 80 15.74 -16.83 -14.41
CA ARG A 80 16.65 -16.27 -15.42
C ARG A 80 18.10 -16.19 -14.94
N ILE A 81 18.34 -16.53 -13.68
CA ILE A 81 19.65 -16.41 -13.02
C ILE A 81 20.26 -17.82 -12.92
N PRO A 82 21.60 -17.98 -13.00
CA PRO A 82 22.27 -19.24 -12.72
C PRO A 82 21.84 -19.83 -11.37
N TYR A 83 21.78 -21.17 -11.31
CA TYR A 83 21.22 -21.86 -10.16
C TYR A 83 21.95 -21.55 -8.84
N GLU A 84 23.28 -21.49 -8.86
CA GLU A 84 24.09 -21.22 -7.66
C GLU A 84 23.80 -19.83 -7.08
N ASP A 85 23.69 -18.82 -7.94
CA ASP A 85 23.32 -17.45 -7.56
C ASP A 85 21.89 -17.40 -7.01
N ALA A 86 20.95 -18.09 -7.66
CA ALA A 86 19.56 -18.14 -7.21
C ALA A 86 19.41 -18.79 -5.82
N VAL A 87 20.24 -19.79 -5.51
CA VAL A 87 20.31 -20.42 -4.17
C VAL A 87 20.85 -19.43 -3.14
N SER A 88 21.94 -18.73 -3.45
CA SER A 88 22.52 -17.72 -2.56
C SER A 88 21.53 -16.59 -2.25
N ILE A 89 20.90 -16.04 -3.29
CA ILE A 89 19.86 -15.01 -3.17
C ILE A 89 18.69 -15.50 -2.32
N ARG A 90 18.23 -16.74 -2.54
CA ARG A 90 17.16 -17.33 -1.73
C ARG A 90 17.53 -17.39 -0.25
N ILE A 91 18.76 -17.79 0.09
CA ILE A 91 19.21 -17.87 1.49
C ILE A 91 19.15 -16.48 2.14
N GLN A 92 19.64 -15.44 1.46
CA GLN A 92 19.60 -14.07 1.95
C GLN A 92 18.16 -13.57 2.17
N LEU A 93 17.28 -13.81 1.19
CA LEU A 93 15.88 -13.39 1.28
C LEU A 93 15.11 -14.14 2.36
N VAL A 94 15.36 -15.45 2.53
CA VAL A 94 14.76 -16.23 3.62
C VAL A 94 15.28 -15.75 4.98
N GLY A 95 16.56 -15.38 5.08
CA GLY A 95 17.13 -14.80 6.30
C GLY A 95 16.49 -13.46 6.67
N HIS A 96 16.21 -12.61 5.68
CA HIS A 96 15.62 -11.29 5.91
C HIS A 96 14.10 -11.33 6.16
N TYR A 97 13.34 -12.06 5.34
CA TYR A 97 11.86 -12.07 5.40
C TYR A 97 11.26 -13.28 6.15
N GLY A 98 12.09 -14.24 6.54
CA GLY A 98 11.63 -15.55 6.99
C GLY A 98 11.09 -16.42 5.84
N LYS A 99 10.96 -17.74 6.08
CA LYS A 99 10.47 -18.69 5.05
C LYS A 99 9.10 -18.30 4.50
N THR A 100 8.14 -17.98 5.37
CA THR A 100 6.77 -17.62 4.97
C THR A 100 6.73 -16.32 4.17
N GLY A 101 7.47 -15.30 4.60
CA GLY A 101 7.56 -14.01 3.89
C GLY A 101 8.17 -14.19 2.50
N TYR A 102 9.28 -14.94 2.42
CA TYR A 102 9.92 -15.28 1.14
C TYR A 102 8.97 -15.97 0.17
N TYR A 103 8.25 -17.03 0.57
CA TYR A 103 7.39 -17.75 -0.37
C TYR A 103 6.15 -16.96 -0.82
N ARG A 104 5.63 -16.06 0.03
CA ARG A 104 4.58 -15.12 -0.37
C ARG A 104 5.11 -14.12 -1.41
N PHE A 105 6.31 -13.57 -1.19
CA PHE A 105 6.96 -12.68 -2.14
C PHE A 105 7.31 -13.40 -3.46
N TYR A 106 7.86 -14.61 -3.38
CA TYR A 106 8.22 -15.45 -4.53
C TYR A 106 7.02 -15.70 -5.46
N ARG A 107 5.84 -15.99 -4.89
CA ARG A 107 4.58 -16.25 -5.62
C ARG A 107 3.84 -14.98 -6.06
N GLY A 108 4.29 -13.79 -5.65
CA GLY A 108 3.55 -12.55 -5.93
C GLY A 108 2.26 -12.46 -5.13
N GLU A 109 2.20 -13.04 -3.94
CA GLU A 109 1.08 -12.87 -3.00
C GLU A 109 1.28 -11.65 -2.08
N ARG A 110 2.50 -11.07 -2.10
CA ARG A 110 2.89 -9.88 -1.35
C ARG A 110 4.04 -9.18 -2.07
N GLY A 111 3.99 -7.86 -2.17
CA GLY A 111 5.13 -7.06 -2.65
C GLY A 111 6.25 -6.95 -1.61
N ALA A 112 7.49 -6.84 -2.07
CA ALA A 112 8.60 -6.40 -1.25
C ALA A 112 8.73 -4.88 -1.37
N TYR A 113 8.82 -4.20 -0.23
CA TYR A 113 9.20 -2.80 -0.18
C TYR A 113 10.72 -2.72 -0.37
N ALA A 114 11.16 -1.87 -1.29
CA ALA A 114 12.56 -1.51 -1.45
C ALA A 114 12.98 -0.52 -0.35
#